data_AF-A0A937RLI0-F1
#
_entry.id   AF-A0A937RLI0-F1
#
_cell.length_a   1.000
_cell.length_b   1.000
_cell.length_c   1.000
_cell.angle_alpha   90.00
_cell.angle_beta   90.00
_cell.angle_gamma   90.00
#
_symmetry.space_group_name_H-M   'P 1'
#
loop_
_entity.id
_entity.type
_entity.pdbx_description
1 polymer ?
#
loop_
_entity_poly.entity_id
_entity_poly.type
_entity_poly.pdbx_seq_one_letter_code
_entity_poly.pdbx_strand_id
1 'polypeptide(L)'
;MAILLADPRVASVPLRENHEPLVTLGRSFGTARARVRAGLAGRLRRAQSALPVGTSLRVVEGHRSAVDQASIIAAYSARVRTAYPDASPAELALLTSRFVAPLEVAPHVAGAAVDLTLAGPHGEQLDLGTPIDATPEESAGGCFFDAPDIDPPARARRDLLARVLSEVGLVNYPTEWWHWSYGDRYWALMTGAKAALYGPVVDLDAPRARTWPWTTRNADERRAGLRRAG
;
A
#
# COMPACT_ATOMS: atom_id res chain seq x y z
N MET A 1 -6.18 -18.83 -0.62
CA MET A 1 -6.08 -17.86 0.49
C MET A 1 -5.01 -16.84 0.12
N ALA A 2 -5.30 -15.55 0.20
CA ALA A 2 -4.35 -14.49 -0.14
C ALA A 2 -3.12 -14.54 0.79
N ILE A 3 -1.93 -14.29 0.24
CA ILE A 3 -0.69 -14.19 1.02
C ILE A 3 -0.60 -12.75 1.56
N LEU A 4 -0.54 -12.59 2.88
CA LEU A 4 -0.39 -11.28 3.51
C LEU A 4 1.07 -10.85 3.54
N LEU A 5 1.34 -9.54 3.62
CA LEU A 5 2.71 -9.01 3.74
C LEU A 5 3.47 -9.57 4.95
N ALA A 6 2.73 -9.95 6.01
CA ALA A 6 3.30 -10.54 7.22
C ALA A 6 3.40 -12.07 7.21
N ASP A 7 3.02 -12.74 6.11
CA ASP A 7 3.12 -14.18 6.00
C ASP A 7 4.60 -14.62 6.17
N PRO A 8 4.89 -15.67 6.96
CA PRO A 8 6.27 -16.14 7.16
C PRO A 8 7.03 -16.43 5.88
N ARG A 9 6.32 -16.84 4.80
CA ARG A 9 6.92 -17.06 3.49
C ARG A 9 7.50 -15.77 2.91
N VAL A 10 6.85 -14.63 3.11
CA VAL A 10 7.36 -13.31 2.69
C VAL A 10 8.63 -12.97 3.46
N ALA A 11 8.61 -13.12 4.79
CA ALA A 11 9.78 -12.85 5.63
C ALA A 11 10.99 -13.76 5.30
N SER A 12 10.72 -15.00 4.86
CA SER A 12 11.76 -15.97 4.49
C SER A 12 12.46 -15.67 3.16
N VAL A 13 11.94 -14.76 2.34
CA VAL A 13 12.56 -14.43 1.05
C VAL A 13 13.93 -13.78 1.28
N PRO A 14 15.01 -14.32 0.66
CA PRO A 14 16.34 -13.73 0.75
C PRO A 14 16.35 -12.29 0.27
N LEU A 15 17.11 -11.43 0.93
CA LEU A 15 17.34 -10.05 0.50
C LEU A 15 18.72 -9.94 -0.15
N ARG A 16 18.77 -9.37 -1.35
CA ARG A 16 19.98 -8.95 -2.06
C ARG A 16 19.85 -7.48 -2.41
N GLU A 17 20.05 -6.63 -1.41
CA GLU A 17 19.99 -5.18 -1.55
C GLU A 17 20.94 -4.71 -2.66
N ASN A 18 20.42 -3.95 -3.63
CA ASN A 18 21.20 -3.43 -4.75
C ASN A 18 21.55 -1.94 -4.61
N HIS A 19 21.10 -1.29 -3.53
CA HIS A 19 21.41 0.09 -3.14
C HIS A 19 20.96 1.17 -4.14
N GLU A 20 19.98 0.88 -5.01
CA GLU A 20 19.41 1.93 -5.85
C GLU A 20 18.87 3.09 -4.99
N PRO A 21 19.20 4.35 -5.32
CA PRO A 21 18.83 5.47 -4.48
C PRO A 21 17.33 5.72 -4.50
N LEU A 22 16.82 6.37 -3.44
CA LEU A 22 15.50 6.99 -3.47
C LEU A 22 15.54 8.23 -4.36
N VAL A 23 14.58 8.31 -5.29
CA VAL A 23 14.37 9.47 -6.17
C VAL A 23 12.97 10.02 -5.99
N THR A 24 12.83 11.34 -6.14
CA THR A 24 11.54 12.03 -6.04
C THR A 24 10.80 11.96 -7.36
N LEU A 25 9.57 11.46 -7.36
CA LEU A 25 8.72 11.40 -8.55
C LEU A 25 8.36 12.80 -9.07
N GLY A 26 8.29 12.93 -10.40
CA GLY A 26 7.90 14.15 -11.09
C GLY A 26 6.47 14.60 -10.77
N ARG A 27 6.15 15.87 -11.04
CA ARG A 27 4.79 16.42 -10.88
C ARG A 27 3.74 15.71 -11.74
N SER A 28 4.17 15.01 -12.78
CA SER A 28 3.31 14.16 -13.61
C SER A 28 2.62 13.06 -12.82
N PHE A 29 3.18 12.65 -11.67
CA PHE A 29 2.57 11.64 -10.78
C PHE A 29 1.72 12.27 -9.67
N GLY A 30 1.42 13.57 -9.74
CA GLY A 30 0.65 14.30 -8.73
C GLY A 30 1.51 15.14 -7.77
N THR A 31 0.82 15.79 -6.84
CA THR A 31 1.40 16.80 -5.94
C THR A 31 2.17 16.21 -4.76
N ALA A 32 1.98 14.91 -4.47
CA ALA A 32 2.60 14.23 -3.33
C ALA A 32 4.15 14.25 -3.39
N ARG A 33 4.73 14.29 -4.60
CA ARG A 33 6.19 14.25 -4.81
C ARG A 33 6.82 13.09 -4.03
N ALA A 34 6.17 11.92 -4.06
CA ALA A 34 6.61 10.73 -3.34
C ALA A 34 8.02 10.31 -3.76
N ARG A 35 8.79 9.79 -2.80
CA ARG A 35 10.13 9.22 -3.04
C ARG A 35 10.00 7.71 -3.25
N VAL A 36 10.70 7.13 -4.21
CA VAL A 36 10.72 5.67 -4.46
C VAL A 36 12.11 5.25 -4.94
N ARG A 37 12.42 3.94 -4.95
CA ARG A 37 13.66 3.44 -5.57
C ARG A 37 13.74 3.84 -7.05
N ALA A 38 14.94 4.15 -7.53
CA ALA A 38 15.17 4.58 -8.91
C ALA A 38 14.60 3.61 -9.95
N GLY A 39 14.75 2.29 -9.75
CA GLY A 39 14.16 1.26 -10.60
C GLY A 39 12.64 1.31 -10.63
N LEU A 40 11.99 1.52 -9.48
CA LEU A 40 10.53 1.69 -9.39
C LEU A 40 10.09 2.98 -10.11
N ALA A 41 10.79 4.10 -9.94
CA ALA A 41 10.49 5.32 -10.70
C ALA A 41 10.61 5.13 -12.21
N GLY A 42 11.59 4.35 -12.68
CA GLY A 42 11.72 3.97 -14.08
C GLY A 42 10.53 3.16 -14.59
N ARG A 43 10.04 2.20 -13.80
CA ARG A 43 8.86 1.37 -14.11
C ARG A 43 7.59 2.20 -14.18
N LEU A 44 7.37 3.08 -13.19
CA LEU A 44 6.21 3.97 -13.14
C LEU A 44 6.16 4.91 -14.35
N ARG A 45 7.31 5.42 -14.82
CA ARG A 45 7.36 6.22 -16.06
C ARG A 45 6.95 5.42 -17.29
N ARG A 46 7.38 4.15 -17.40
CA ARG A 46 6.95 3.27 -18.49
C ARG A 46 5.46 2.97 -18.45
N ALA A 47 4.93 2.65 -17.27
CA ALA A 47 3.48 2.43 -17.09
C ALA A 47 2.68 3.70 -17.42
N GLN A 48 3.18 4.86 -16.99
CA GLN A 48 2.58 6.16 -17.30
C GLN A 48 2.48 6.42 -18.81
N SER A 49 3.51 6.04 -19.58
CA SER A 49 3.50 6.18 -21.05
C SER A 49 2.61 5.17 -21.78
N ALA A 50 2.20 4.09 -21.12
CA ALA A 50 1.32 3.07 -21.68
C ALA A 50 -0.18 3.34 -21.44
N LEU A 51 -0.51 4.38 -20.66
CA LEU A 51 -1.89 4.74 -20.38
C LEU A 51 -2.58 5.39 -21.60
N PRO A 52 -3.90 5.20 -21.77
CA PRO A 52 -4.68 5.89 -22.79
C PRO A 52 -4.58 7.42 -22.65
N VAL A 53 -4.74 8.11 -23.78
CA VAL A 53 -4.82 9.57 -23.81
C VAL A 53 -5.91 10.05 -22.84
N GLY A 54 -5.59 11.08 -22.05
CA GLY A 54 -6.49 11.62 -21.02
C GLY A 54 -6.50 10.85 -19.70
N THR A 55 -5.67 9.81 -19.53
CA THR A 55 -5.51 9.10 -18.26
C THR A 55 -4.07 9.18 -17.77
N SER A 56 -3.87 9.34 -16.47
CA SER A 56 -2.55 9.39 -15.84
C SER A 56 -2.46 8.60 -14.54
N LEU A 57 -1.23 8.29 -14.09
CA LEU A 57 -1.00 7.71 -12.77
C LEU A 57 -0.88 8.84 -11.74
N ARG A 58 -1.56 8.71 -10.62
CA ARG A 58 -1.43 9.62 -9.48
C ARG A 58 -0.96 8.85 -8.26
N VAL A 59 0.27 9.13 -7.82
CA VAL A 59 0.88 8.53 -6.64
C VAL A 59 0.48 9.34 -5.40
N VAL A 60 -0.07 8.64 -4.41
CA VAL A 60 -0.49 9.18 -3.12
C VAL A 60 0.62 9.00 -2.10
N GLU A 61 1.21 7.81 -2.03
CA GLU A 61 2.30 7.49 -1.11
C GLU A 61 3.39 6.69 -1.82
N GLY A 62 4.64 6.87 -1.37
CA GLY A 62 5.79 6.07 -1.77
C GLY A 62 6.58 5.66 -0.53
N HIS A 63 7.84 6.07 -0.43
CA HIS A 63 8.67 5.78 0.73
C HIS A 63 8.11 6.35 2.03
N ARG A 64 8.02 5.50 3.04
CA ARG A 64 7.62 5.83 4.41
C ARG A 64 8.78 5.59 5.36
N SER A 65 9.04 6.51 6.29
CA SER A 65 10.15 6.33 7.23
C SER A 65 9.90 5.14 8.18
N ALA A 66 10.97 4.54 8.68
CA ALA A 66 10.87 3.47 9.68
C ALA A 66 10.17 3.95 10.97
N VAL A 67 10.38 5.22 11.35
CA VAL A 67 9.74 5.84 12.52
C VAL A 67 8.23 5.99 12.33
N ASP A 68 7.80 6.44 11.15
CA ASP A 68 6.38 6.57 10.83
C ASP A 68 5.71 5.19 10.76
N GLN A 69 6.37 4.21 10.14
CA GLN A 69 5.88 2.82 10.10
C GLN A 69 5.74 2.24 11.51
N ALA A 70 6.73 2.43 12.39
CA ALA A 70 6.65 1.97 13.77
C ALA A 70 5.50 2.65 14.53
N SER A 71 5.26 3.93 14.28
CA SER A 71 4.13 4.67 14.87
C SER A 71 2.78 4.14 14.39
N ILE A 72 2.65 3.81 13.10
CA ILE A 72 1.45 3.18 12.53
C ILE A 72 1.22 1.80 13.16
N ILE A 73 2.26 0.96 13.26
CA ILE A 73 2.18 -0.36 13.90
C ILE A 73 1.69 -0.22 15.34
N ALA A 74 2.26 0.71 16.11
CA ALA A 74 1.89 0.92 17.51
C ALA A 74 0.43 1.37 17.65
N ALA A 75 0.01 2.37 16.87
CA ALA A 75 -1.34 2.91 16.91
C ALA A 75 -2.39 1.85 16.49
N TYR A 76 -2.12 1.09 15.43
CA TYR A 76 -3.04 0.05 14.97
C TYR A 76 -3.12 -1.12 15.94
N SER A 77 -1.98 -1.59 16.46
CA SER A 77 -1.95 -2.64 17.49
C SER A 77 -2.77 -2.27 18.73
N ALA A 78 -2.72 -1.00 19.16
CA ALA A 78 -3.52 -0.51 20.27
C ALA A 78 -5.04 -0.56 19.96
N ARG A 79 -5.44 -0.16 18.75
CA ARG A 79 -6.84 -0.24 18.30
C ARG A 79 -7.34 -1.69 18.27
N VAL A 80 -6.55 -2.61 17.74
CA VAL A 80 -6.89 -4.04 17.69
C VAL A 80 -7.07 -4.60 19.10
N ARG A 81 -6.17 -4.28 20.04
CA ARG A 81 -6.32 -4.69 21.46
C ARG A 81 -7.60 -4.17 22.09
N THR A 82 -7.97 -2.94 21.80
CA THR A 82 -9.23 -2.35 22.32
C THR A 82 -10.46 -3.02 21.72
N ALA A 83 -10.42 -3.38 20.43
CA ALA A 83 -11.54 -4.01 19.75
C ALA A 83 -11.71 -5.51 20.09
N TYR A 84 -10.61 -6.19 20.44
CA TYR A 84 -10.56 -7.61 20.74
C TYR A 84 -9.86 -7.85 22.10
N PRO A 85 -10.51 -7.49 23.22
CA PRO A 85 -9.88 -7.55 24.54
C PRO A 85 -9.51 -8.96 25.01
N ASP A 86 -10.24 -9.97 24.52
CA ASP A 86 -10.06 -11.38 24.90
C ASP A 86 -9.14 -12.15 23.93
N ALA A 87 -8.66 -11.51 22.87
CA ALA A 87 -7.79 -12.17 21.90
C ALA A 87 -6.41 -12.48 22.48
N SER A 88 -5.89 -13.66 22.18
CA SER A 88 -4.53 -14.06 22.53
C SER A 88 -3.49 -13.17 21.82
N PRO A 89 -2.24 -13.11 22.33
CA PRO A 89 -1.16 -12.39 21.66
C PRO A 89 -0.94 -12.80 20.19
N ALA A 90 -1.13 -14.08 19.88
CA ALA A 90 -1.01 -14.60 18.52
C ALA A 90 -2.15 -14.12 17.60
N GLU A 91 -3.39 -14.09 18.10
CA GLU A 91 -4.54 -13.55 17.38
C GLU A 91 -4.41 -12.04 17.15
N LEU A 92 -3.97 -11.30 18.16
CA LEU A 92 -3.69 -9.86 18.04
C LEU A 92 -2.60 -9.57 17.00
N ALA A 93 -1.54 -10.38 16.97
CA ALA A 93 -0.50 -10.27 15.96
C ALA A 93 -1.06 -10.53 14.56
N LEU A 94 -1.85 -11.59 14.38
CA LEU A 94 -2.50 -11.91 13.11
C LEU A 94 -3.47 -10.80 12.65
N LEU A 95 -4.28 -10.27 13.55
CA LEU A 95 -5.23 -9.18 13.27
C LEU A 95 -4.49 -7.90 12.88
N THR A 96 -3.43 -7.56 13.61
CA THR A 96 -2.57 -6.41 13.31
C THR A 96 -1.92 -6.57 11.93
N SER A 97 -1.44 -7.77 11.63
CA SER A 97 -0.66 -8.06 10.43
C SER A 97 -1.48 -8.14 9.14
N ARG A 98 -2.82 -8.19 9.24
CA ARG A 98 -3.73 -8.06 8.09
C ARG A 98 -3.67 -6.67 7.46
N PHE A 99 -3.32 -5.66 8.25
CA PHE A 99 -3.45 -4.25 7.87
C PHE A 99 -2.15 -3.48 7.95
N VAL A 100 -1.20 -3.91 8.78
CA VAL A 100 0.09 -3.24 8.91
C VAL A 100 1.22 -4.25 8.76
N ALA A 101 2.03 -4.06 7.72
CA ALA A 101 3.21 -4.87 7.49
C ALA A 101 4.26 -4.65 8.60
N PRO A 102 4.91 -5.72 9.10
CA PRO A 102 6.07 -5.60 9.97
C PRO A 102 7.18 -4.79 9.30
N LEU A 103 7.93 -4.02 10.11
CA LEU A 103 8.95 -3.09 9.60
C LEU A 103 9.97 -3.75 8.67
N GLU A 104 10.39 -4.98 9.00
CA GLU A 104 11.40 -5.76 8.28
C GLU A 104 11.00 -6.15 6.85
N VAL A 105 9.70 -6.20 6.58
CA VAL A 105 9.14 -6.59 5.28
C VAL A 105 8.29 -5.50 4.65
N ALA A 106 8.14 -4.34 5.31
CA ALA A 106 7.27 -3.25 4.87
C ALA A 106 7.75 -2.65 3.54
N PRO A 107 7.00 -2.84 2.43
CA PRO A 107 7.44 -2.41 1.10
C PRO A 107 7.66 -0.89 0.97
N HIS A 108 6.81 -0.08 1.63
CA HIS A 108 6.97 1.38 1.66
C HIS A 108 8.26 1.81 2.35
N VAL A 109 8.69 1.11 3.41
CA VAL A 109 9.95 1.45 4.11
C VAL A 109 11.16 1.12 3.24
N ALA A 110 11.05 0.12 2.37
CA ALA A 110 12.07 -0.17 1.37
C ALA A 110 12.09 0.83 0.19
N GLY A 111 11.11 1.75 0.10
CA GLY A 111 10.87 2.59 -1.08
C GLY A 111 10.48 1.77 -2.32
N ALA A 112 10.03 0.54 -2.10
CA ALA A 112 9.75 -0.48 -3.10
C ALA A 112 8.26 -0.59 -3.45
N ALA A 113 7.41 0.19 -2.79
CA ALA A 113 5.98 0.27 -3.07
C ALA A 113 5.48 1.69 -3.28
N VAL A 114 4.32 1.76 -3.91
CA VAL A 114 3.51 2.95 -4.08
C VAL A 114 2.04 2.64 -3.84
N ASP A 115 1.36 3.60 -3.24
CA ASP A 115 -0.09 3.68 -3.25
C ASP A 115 -0.48 4.69 -4.31
N LEU A 116 -1.29 4.26 -5.29
CA LEU A 116 -1.64 5.10 -6.43
C LEU A 116 -3.06 4.86 -6.94
N THR A 117 -3.52 5.81 -7.75
CA THR A 117 -4.79 5.73 -8.47
C THR A 117 -4.61 6.22 -9.91
N LEU A 118 -5.67 6.10 -10.72
CA LEU A 118 -5.76 6.76 -12.00
C LEU A 118 -6.30 8.18 -11.83
N ALA A 119 -5.82 9.10 -12.65
CA ALA A 119 -6.36 10.44 -12.75
C ALA A 119 -6.79 10.75 -14.19
N GLY A 120 -7.88 11.50 -14.32
CA GLY A 120 -8.42 11.94 -15.61
C GLY A 120 -7.68 13.15 -16.19
N PRO A 121 -8.22 13.74 -17.29
CA PRO A 121 -7.54 14.77 -18.06
C PRO A 121 -7.21 16.05 -17.27
N HIS A 122 -7.95 16.32 -16.20
CA HIS A 122 -7.77 17.50 -15.35
C HIS A 122 -7.10 17.17 -14.01
N GLY A 123 -6.58 15.96 -13.85
CA GLY A 123 -5.88 15.50 -12.64
C GLY A 123 -6.81 15.07 -11.50
N GLU A 124 -8.12 15.04 -11.74
CA GLU A 124 -9.13 14.47 -10.85
C GLU A 124 -8.91 12.98 -10.67
N GLN A 125 -9.09 12.48 -9.44
CA GLN A 125 -8.99 11.05 -9.18
C GLN A 125 -10.18 10.34 -9.83
N LEU A 126 -9.91 9.27 -10.57
CA LEU A 126 -10.95 8.41 -11.07
C LEU A 126 -11.41 7.46 -9.96
N ASP A 127 -12.69 7.12 -9.98
CA ASP A 127 -13.27 6.18 -9.04
C ASP A 127 -12.89 4.73 -9.39
N LEU A 128 -12.22 4.05 -8.47
CA LEU A 128 -11.85 2.64 -8.59
C LEU A 128 -12.67 1.77 -7.62
N GLY A 129 -13.82 2.24 -7.16
CA GLY A 129 -14.81 1.49 -6.38
C GLY A 129 -14.78 1.81 -4.89
N THR A 130 -13.64 2.26 -4.37
CA THR A 130 -13.51 2.80 -3.01
C THR A 130 -12.49 3.94 -3.00
N PRO A 131 -12.53 4.82 -1.98
CA PRO A 131 -11.38 5.66 -1.66
C PRO A 131 -10.13 4.81 -1.38
N ILE A 132 -8.95 5.39 -1.61
CA ILE A 132 -7.68 4.88 -1.06
C ILE A 132 -7.79 4.85 0.48
N ASP A 133 -7.12 3.89 1.10
CA ASP A 133 -7.11 3.60 2.54
C ASP A 133 -8.45 3.12 3.13
N ALA A 134 -9.49 2.88 2.31
CA ALA A 134 -10.74 2.31 2.79
C ALA A 134 -10.53 0.91 3.38
N THR A 135 -10.97 0.67 4.61
CA THR A 135 -10.84 -0.68 5.20
C THR A 135 -11.90 -1.64 4.62
N PRO A 136 -11.72 -2.97 4.74
CA PRO A 136 -12.74 -3.96 4.38
C PRO A 136 -14.07 -3.72 5.10
N GLU A 137 -14.04 -3.27 6.35
CA GLU A 137 -15.26 -2.94 7.12
C GLU A 137 -15.95 -1.68 6.59
N GLU A 138 -15.19 -0.67 6.17
CA GLU A 138 -15.73 0.58 5.61
C GLU A 138 -16.26 0.39 4.17
N SER A 139 -15.70 -0.58 3.45
CA SER A 139 -15.99 -0.82 2.02
C SER A 139 -16.78 -2.10 1.74
N ALA A 140 -17.19 -2.84 2.77
CA ALA A 140 -17.75 -4.20 2.63
C ALA A 140 -16.87 -5.13 1.76
N GLY A 141 -15.54 -5.01 1.89
CA GLY A 141 -14.56 -5.75 1.10
C GLY A 141 -14.24 -5.15 -0.28
N GLY A 142 -14.86 -4.03 -0.66
CA GLY A 142 -14.61 -3.33 -1.93
C GLY A 142 -13.15 -2.91 -2.14
N CYS A 143 -12.37 -2.72 -1.07
CA CYS A 143 -10.95 -2.36 -1.17
C CYS A 143 -10.05 -3.48 -1.73
N PHE A 144 -10.48 -4.74 -1.68
CA PHE A 144 -9.74 -5.87 -2.25
C PHE A 144 -9.68 -5.75 -3.76
N PHE A 145 -8.53 -6.05 -4.38
CA PHE A 145 -8.34 -5.87 -5.81
C PHE A 145 -9.40 -6.63 -6.64
N ASP A 146 -9.66 -7.89 -6.26
CA ASP A 146 -10.63 -8.79 -6.91
C ASP A 146 -12.05 -8.72 -6.31
N ALA A 147 -12.40 -7.63 -5.62
CA ALA A 147 -13.76 -7.44 -5.08
C ALA A 147 -14.83 -7.67 -6.18
N PRO A 148 -15.79 -8.60 -5.97
CA PRO A 148 -16.77 -8.95 -6.99
C PRO A 148 -17.83 -7.87 -7.21
N ASP A 149 -18.16 -7.13 -6.15
CA ASP A 149 -19.30 -6.21 -6.09
C ASP A 149 -18.87 -4.74 -6.21
N ILE A 150 -18.05 -4.42 -7.22
CA ILE A 150 -17.71 -3.04 -7.58
C ILE A 150 -18.33 -2.66 -8.93
N ASP A 151 -18.62 -1.37 -9.10
CA ASP A 151 -19.22 -0.87 -10.34
C ASP A 151 -18.39 -1.22 -11.58
N PRO A 152 -19.02 -1.56 -12.73
CA PRO A 152 -18.29 -1.95 -13.94
C PRO A 152 -17.22 -0.94 -14.41
N PRO A 153 -17.43 0.39 -14.36
CA PRO A 153 -16.37 1.36 -14.67
C PRO A 153 -15.19 1.31 -13.70
N ALA A 154 -15.43 1.05 -12.41
CA ALA A 154 -14.38 0.87 -11.41
C ALA A 154 -13.56 -0.39 -11.69
N ARG A 155 -14.22 -1.51 -12.03
CA ARG A 155 -13.56 -2.74 -12.46
C ARG A 155 -12.68 -2.51 -13.68
N ALA A 156 -13.20 -1.89 -14.74
CA ALA A 156 -12.41 -1.60 -15.95
C ALA A 156 -11.16 -0.74 -15.66
N ARG A 157 -11.24 0.20 -14.71
CA ARG A 157 -10.10 1.02 -14.27
C ARG A 157 -9.07 0.21 -13.48
N ARG A 158 -9.51 -0.70 -12.59
CA ARG A 158 -8.60 -1.64 -11.91
C ARG A 158 -7.91 -2.57 -12.91
N ASP A 159 -8.63 -3.06 -13.91
CA ASP A 159 -8.06 -3.93 -14.95
C ASP A 159 -7.02 -3.18 -15.80
N LEU A 160 -7.30 -1.92 -16.15
CA LEU A 160 -6.32 -1.04 -16.80
C LEU A 160 -5.06 -0.86 -15.94
N LEU A 161 -5.25 -0.60 -14.65
CA LEU A 161 -4.17 -0.39 -13.69
C LEU A 161 -3.33 -1.66 -13.53
N ALA A 162 -3.98 -2.83 -13.43
CA ALA A 162 -3.28 -4.11 -13.37
C ALA A 162 -2.50 -4.40 -14.63
N ARG A 163 -3.08 -4.17 -15.80
CA ARG A 163 -2.40 -4.37 -17.08
C ARG A 163 -1.12 -3.53 -17.15
N VAL A 164 -1.22 -2.21 -16.99
CA VAL A 164 -0.08 -1.31 -17.20
C VAL A 164 1.03 -1.46 -16.14
N LEU A 165 0.68 -1.80 -14.90
CA LEU A 165 1.67 -1.98 -13.82
C LEU A 165 2.32 -3.37 -13.86
N SER A 166 1.54 -4.42 -14.16
CA SER A 166 2.08 -5.77 -14.30
C SER A 166 2.98 -5.91 -15.52
N GLU A 167 2.66 -5.24 -16.64
CA GLU A 167 3.52 -5.18 -17.83
C GLU A 167 4.92 -4.60 -17.54
N VAL A 168 5.02 -3.70 -16.56
CA VAL A 168 6.31 -3.16 -16.09
C VAL A 168 6.86 -3.87 -14.86
N GLY A 169 6.29 -5.03 -14.51
CA GLY A 169 6.79 -5.97 -13.51
C GLY A 169 6.42 -5.68 -12.06
N LEU A 170 5.49 -4.74 -11.80
CA LEU A 170 4.95 -4.54 -10.45
C LEU A 170 3.94 -5.65 -10.11
N VAL A 171 3.78 -5.95 -8.83
CA VAL A 171 2.72 -6.84 -8.32
C VAL A 171 1.76 -6.05 -7.44
N ASN A 172 0.48 -6.42 -7.46
CA ASN A 172 -0.51 -5.87 -6.53
C ASN A 172 -0.51 -6.62 -5.20
N TYR A 173 -0.81 -5.90 -4.13
CA TYR A 173 -1.20 -6.49 -2.87
C TYR A 173 -2.73 -6.69 -2.84
N PRO A 174 -3.24 -7.95 -2.77
CA PRO A 174 -4.63 -8.26 -3.11
C PRO A 174 -5.67 -7.65 -2.16
N THR A 175 -5.28 -7.26 -0.96
CA THR A 175 -6.21 -6.63 0.00
C THR A 175 -6.36 -5.12 -0.22
N GLU A 176 -5.57 -4.52 -1.10
CA GLU A 176 -5.52 -3.07 -1.31
C GLU A 176 -5.34 -2.79 -2.81
N TRP A 177 -6.41 -2.41 -3.51
CA TRP A 177 -6.35 -2.24 -4.97
C TRP A 177 -5.32 -1.20 -5.44
N TRP A 178 -5.01 -0.23 -4.57
CA TRP A 178 -4.09 0.88 -4.83
C TRP A 178 -2.62 0.55 -4.55
N HIS A 179 -2.33 -0.53 -3.81
CA HIS A 179 -0.98 -0.86 -3.35
C HIS A 179 -0.25 -1.73 -4.38
N TRP A 180 0.88 -1.23 -4.87
CA TRP A 180 1.70 -1.91 -5.86
C TRP A 180 3.17 -1.86 -5.50
N SER A 181 3.86 -2.97 -5.72
CA SER A 181 5.22 -3.15 -5.23
C SER A 181 6.14 -3.78 -6.28
N TYR A 182 7.42 -3.42 -6.21
CA TYR A 182 8.48 -3.96 -7.05
C TYR A 182 9.78 -4.06 -6.25
N GLY A 183 10.39 -5.24 -6.24
CA GLY A 183 11.71 -5.48 -5.70
C GLY A 183 11.76 -5.71 -4.18
N ASP A 184 10.66 -5.59 -3.44
CA ASP A 184 10.59 -6.07 -2.06
C ASP A 184 10.39 -7.61 -1.98
N ARG A 185 10.27 -8.12 -0.76
CA ARG A 185 10.09 -9.55 -0.47
C ARG A 185 8.75 -10.10 -0.94
N TYR A 186 7.68 -9.32 -0.86
CA TYR A 186 6.38 -9.74 -1.36
C TYR A 186 6.42 -9.85 -2.89
N TRP A 187 6.98 -8.85 -3.57
CA TRP A 187 7.24 -8.92 -5.01
C TRP A 187 8.05 -10.16 -5.40
N ALA A 188 9.15 -10.44 -4.69
CA ALA A 188 9.99 -11.58 -5.00
C ALA A 188 9.28 -12.92 -4.78
N LEU A 189 8.47 -13.04 -3.73
CA LEU A 189 7.63 -14.22 -3.49
C LEU A 189 6.61 -14.41 -4.62
N MET A 190 5.88 -13.36 -4.98
CA MET A 190 4.80 -13.44 -5.97
C MET A 190 5.29 -13.68 -7.39
N THR A 191 6.50 -13.22 -7.72
CA THR A 191 7.10 -13.41 -9.05
C THR A 191 8.02 -14.64 -9.15
N GLY A 192 8.31 -15.30 -8.03
CA GLY A 192 9.30 -16.38 -7.98
C GLY A 192 10.75 -15.92 -8.14
N ALA A 193 11.03 -14.62 -7.91
CA ALA A 193 12.39 -14.11 -7.94
C ALA A 193 13.23 -14.75 -6.82
N LYS A 194 14.52 -15.01 -7.10
CA LYS A 194 15.43 -15.68 -6.16
C LYS A 194 15.68 -14.89 -4.86
N ALA A 195 15.47 -13.58 -4.90
CA ALA A 195 15.66 -12.68 -3.77
C ALA A 195 14.89 -11.36 -4.01
N ALA A 196 14.54 -10.69 -2.91
CA ALA A 196 14.19 -9.28 -2.92
C ALA A 196 15.42 -8.44 -3.30
N LEU A 197 15.18 -7.34 -4.01
CA LEU A 197 16.17 -6.35 -4.45
C LEU A 197 16.34 -5.20 -3.47
N TYR A 198 15.30 -4.90 -2.67
CA TYR A 198 15.28 -3.75 -1.78
C TYR A 198 14.86 -4.16 -0.37
N GLY A 199 15.64 -3.73 0.61
CA GLY A 199 15.29 -3.76 2.03
C GLY A 199 14.91 -2.37 2.54
N PRO A 200 14.48 -2.29 3.82
CA PRO A 200 14.18 -1.03 4.49
C PRO A 200 15.30 0.00 4.31
N VAL A 201 14.93 1.23 3.94
CA VAL A 201 15.87 2.35 3.90
C VAL A 201 16.14 2.77 5.33
N VAL A 202 17.40 2.65 5.76
CA VAL A 202 17.85 3.16 7.05
C VAL A 202 18.12 4.66 6.90
N ASP A 203 17.12 5.47 7.25
CA ASP A 203 17.23 6.93 7.22
C ASP A 203 17.92 7.38 8.52
N LEU A 204 19.24 7.55 8.50
CA LEU A 204 20.00 7.98 9.69
C LEU A 204 19.70 9.45 10.08
N ASP A 205 19.07 10.23 9.19
CA ASP A 205 18.88 11.68 9.34
C ASP A 205 17.46 12.20 9.02
N ALA A 206 16.41 11.36 9.02
CA ALA A 206 15.05 11.84 8.75
C ALA A 206 14.53 12.78 9.86
N PRO A 207 14.06 14.01 9.53
CA PRO A 207 13.35 14.84 10.49
C PRO A 207 12.05 14.17 10.93
N ARG A 208 11.73 14.26 12.23
CA ARG A 208 10.54 13.65 12.83
C ARG A 208 9.25 14.22 12.23
N ALA A 209 8.33 13.29 11.93
CA ALA A 209 7.00 13.36 11.33
C ALA A 209 6.29 14.74 11.18
N ARG A 210 5.71 14.92 9.98
CA ARG A 210 4.46 15.68 9.79
C ARG A 210 3.31 14.92 10.46
N THR A 211 2.47 15.63 11.20
CA THR A 211 1.26 15.07 11.81
C THR A 211 0.35 14.45 10.75
N TRP A 212 0.05 13.17 10.93
CA TRP A 212 -0.90 12.44 10.08
C TRP A 212 -2.34 12.71 10.54
N PRO A 213 -3.35 12.85 9.64
CA PRO A 213 -4.67 13.39 9.98
C PRO A 213 -5.60 12.52 10.84
N TRP A 214 -5.16 11.38 11.39
CA TRP A 214 -6.05 10.49 12.16
C TRP A 214 -6.53 11.06 13.50
N THR A 215 -6.14 12.28 13.90
CA THR A 215 -6.44 12.78 15.24
C THR A 215 -7.77 13.52 15.39
N THR A 216 -8.51 13.91 14.33
CA THR A 216 -9.66 14.83 14.54
C THR A 216 -10.93 14.62 13.73
N ARG A 217 -11.13 13.55 12.95
CA ARG A 217 -12.46 13.27 12.38
C ARG A 217 -13.00 11.89 12.73
N ASN A 218 -14.16 11.92 13.40
CA ASN A 218 -15.06 10.81 13.72
C ASN A 218 -14.71 9.94 14.93
N ALA A 219 -14.52 10.56 16.09
CA ALA A 219 -14.67 9.87 17.38
C ALA A 219 -16.15 9.58 17.72
N ASP A 220 -17.09 10.43 17.28
CA ASP A 220 -18.48 10.36 17.72
C ASP A 220 -19.37 9.42 16.88
N GLU A 221 -19.10 9.27 15.58
CA GLU A 221 -19.89 8.36 14.71
C GLU A 221 -19.56 6.87 14.95
N ARG A 222 -18.41 6.57 15.57
CA ARG A 222 -17.89 5.20 15.76
C ARG A 222 -18.47 4.46 16.98
N ARG A 223 -19.20 5.13 17.88
CA ARG A 223 -19.93 4.46 18.98
C ARG A 223 -21.18 3.69 18.52
N ALA A 224 -21.69 3.99 17.33
CA ALA A 224 -22.96 3.43 16.84
C ALA A 224 -22.78 2.13 16.02
N GLY A 225 -21.67 1.98 15.28
CA GLY A 225 -21.43 0.80 14.43
C GLY A 225 -21.10 -0.48 15.20
N LEU A 226 -20.37 -0.38 16.31
CA LEU A 226 -19.92 -1.52 17.11
C LEU A 226 -21.00 -2.15 18.02
N ARG A 227 -22.20 -1.56 18.12
CA ARG A 227 -23.32 -2.13 18.91
C ARG A 227 -24.31 -2.98 18.11
N ARG A 228 -24.16 -3.06 16.78
CA ARG A 228 -25.08 -3.82 15.91
C ARG A 228 -24.52 -5.16 15.43
N ALA A 229 -23.34 -5.54 15.90
CA ALA A 229 -22.69 -6.82 15.60
C ALA A 229 -22.49 -7.69 16.86
N GLY A 230 -23.33 -7.49 17.88
CA GLY A 230 -23.45 -8.36 19.06
C GLY A 230 -24.73 -9.17 18.99
#